data_AF-A0A6B2E1D8-F1
#
_entry.id   AF-A0A6B2E1D8-F1
#
_cell.length_a   1.000
_cell.length_b   1.000
_cell.length_c   1.000
_cell.angle_alpha   90.00
_cell.angle_beta   90.00
_cell.angle_gamma   90.00
#
_symmetry.space_group_name_H-M   'P 1'
#
loop_
_entity.id
_entity.type
_entity.pdbx_description
1 polymer ?
#
loop_
_entity_poly.entity_id
_entity_poly.type
_entity_poly.pdbx_seq_one_letter_code
_entity_poly.pdbx_strand_id
1 'polypeptide(L)'
;TAFGRLGATVVRAESAWRLGPDQAELQRQWLEGWVGAAVEQLPELRPVTDVYLQRRVEMAAAGELHAVVHHGDLLVLPPSLEAAA
;
A
#
# COMPACT_ATOMS: atom_id res chain seq x y z
N THR A 1 -3.89 15.04 -13.31
CA THR A 1 -3.15 14.96 -12.02
C THR A 1 -2.45 16.28 -11.77
N ALA A 2 -1.85 16.52 -10.58
CA ALA A 2 -1.03 17.71 -10.37
C ALA A 2 0.08 17.83 -11.42
N PHE A 3 0.71 16.71 -11.80
CA PHE A 3 1.70 16.63 -12.88
C PHE A 3 1.15 16.97 -14.27
N GLY A 4 -0.04 16.46 -14.62
CA GLY A 4 -0.66 16.78 -15.92
C GLY A 4 -0.96 18.28 -16.09
N ARG A 5 -1.26 19.00 -15.00
CA ARG A 5 -1.40 20.47 -15.04
C ARG A 5 -0.08 21.21 -15.32
N LEU A 6 1.05 20.53 -15.15
CA LEU A 6 2.39 21.03 -15.47
C LEU A 6 2.86 20.58 -16.87
N GLY A 7 1.96 20.05 -17.72
CA GLY A 7 2.27 19.59 -19.06
C GLY A 7 2.92 18.20 -19.14
N ALA A 8 3.05 17.49 -18.01
CA ALA A 8 3.61 16.15 -17.99
C ALA A 8 2.65 15.12 -18.58
N THR A 9 3.19 14.13 -19.30
CA THR A 9 2.44 12.93 -19.68
C THR A 9 2.41 11.97 -18.51
N VAL A 10 1.21 11.51 -18.12
CA VAL A 10 1.03 10.70 -16.91
C VAL A 10 0.33 9.40 -17.25
N VAL A 11 0.98 8.29 -16.96
CA VAL A 11 0.44 6.94 -17.13
C VAL A 11 0.21 6.34 -15.75
N ARG A 12 -0.94 5.68 -15.58
CA ARG A 12 -1.31 4.94 -14.37
C ARG A 12 -1.52 3.48 -14.74
N ALA A 13 -1.05 2.58 -13.89
CA ALA A 13 -1.31 1.15 -14.00
C ALA A 13 -1.77 0.60 -12.66
N GLU A 14 -2.81 -0.22 -12.66
CA GLU A 14 -3.20 -0.98 -11.47
C GLU A 14 -2.19 -2.11 -11.25
N SER A 15 -1.67 -2.25 -10.03
CA SER A 15 -0.60 -3.19 -9.74
C SER A 15 -0.74 -3.85 -8.37
N ALA A 16 -1.99 -4.17 -7.98
CA ALA A 16 -2.31 -4.75 -6.68
C ALA A 16 -1.42 -5.94 -6.28
N TRP A 17 -0.84 -5.86 -5.09
CA TRP A 17 -0.13 -6.98 -4.49
C TRP A 17 -1.12 -8.01 -3.97
N ARG A 18 -0.86 -9.29 -4.25
CA ARG A 18 -1.64 -10.42 -3.75
C ARG A 18 -0.72 -11.22 -2.85
N LEU A 19 -0.97 -11.15 -1.55
CA LEU A 19 -0.19 -11.85 -0.54
C LEU A 19 -0.93 -13.12 -0.12
N GLY A 20 -0.30 -14.26 -0.36
CA GLY A 20 -0.81 -15.58 0.00
C GLY A 20 -0.06 -16.23 1.17
N PRO A 21 -0.43 -17.47 1.54
CA PRO A 21 0.14 -18.19 2.69
C PRO A 21 1.67 -18.31 2.65
N ASP A 22 2.24 -18.48 1.45
CA ASP A 22 3.70 -18.58 1.24
C ASP A 22 4.47 -17.29 1.56
N GLN A 23 3.74 -16.20 1.83
CA GLN A 23 4.29 -14.87 2.09
C GLN A 23 3.96 -14.38 3.51
N ALA A 24 3.78 -15.30 4.48
CA ALA A 24 3.40 -14.98 5.86
C ALA A 24 4.26 -13.88 6.51
N GLU A 25 5.59 -13.91 6.31
CA GLU A 25 6.48 -12.89 6.88
C GLU A 25 6.27 -11.51 6.22
N LEU A 26 6.04 -11.47 4.91
CA LEU A 26 5.72 -10.22 4.22
C LEU A 26 4.35 -9.68 4.66
N GLN A 27 3.37 -10.56 4.90
CA GLN A 27 2.07 -10.19 5.46
C GLN A 27 2.22 -9.58 6.87
N ARG A 28 3.06 -10.17 7.73
CA ARG A 28 3.36 -9.65 9.08
C ARG A 28 3.95 -8.24 9.02
N GLN A 29 5.02 -8.05 8.25
CA GLN A 29 5.67 -6.74 8.13
C GLN A 29 4.72 -5.68 7.58
N TRP A 30 3.90 -6.04 6.58
CA TRP A 30 2.89 -5.14 6.03
C TRP A 30 1.82 -4.79 7.08
N LEU A 31 1.30 -5.75 7.84
CA LEU A 31 0.30 -5.53 8.89
C LEU A 31 0.85 -4.62 9.99
N GLU A 32 2.06 -4.87 10.48
CA GLU A 32 2.69 -4.06 11.53
C GLU A 32 2.90 -2.62 11.08
N GLY A 33 3.44 -2.42 9.88
CA GLY A 33 3.63 -1.09 9.30
C GLY A 33 2.30 -0.36 9.06
N TRP A 34 1.29 -1.06 8.52
CA TRP A 34 -0.01 -0.47 8.21
C TRP A 34 -0.78 -0.08 9.48
N VAL A 35 -0.80 -0.95 10.49
CA VAL A 35 -1.43 -0.65 11.80
C VAL A 35 -0.69 0.47 12.52
N GLY A 36 0.65 0.45 12.50
CA GLY A 36 1.48 1.53 13.05
C GLY A 36 1.14 2.88 12.43
N ALA A 37 1.10 2.97 11.10
CA ALA A 37 0.72 4.18 10.38
C ALA A 37 -0.71 4.64 10.70
N ALA A 38 -1.65 3.71 10.87
CA ALA A 38 -3.02 4.06 11.26
C ALA A 38 -3.07 4.72 12.66
N VAL A 39 -2.29 4.21 13.62
CA VAL A 39 -2.20 4.80 14.98
C VAL A 39 -1.48 6.15 14.96
N GLU A 40 -0.46 6.33 14.11
CA GLU A 40 0.21 7.63 13.94
C GLU A 40 -0.76 8.71 13.44
N GLN A 41 -1.66 8.34 12.53
CA GLN A 41 -2.69 9.25 12.00
C GLN A 41 -3.85 9.46 13.00
N LEU A 42 -4.21 8.42 13.75
CA LEU A 42 -5.35 8.42 14.66
C LEU A 42 -5.00 7.72 15.99
N PRO A 43 -4.36 8.43 16.93
CA PRO A 43 -3.82 7.85 18.16
C PRO A 43 -4.85 7.12 19.04
N GLU A 44 -6.12 7.51 18.99
CA GLU A 44 -7.22 6.87 19.71
C GLU A 44 -7.52 5.43 19.27
N LEU A 45 -6.96 4.97 18.14
CA LEU A 45 -7.06 3.57 17.71
C LEU A 45 -6.18 2.62 18.54
N ARG A 46 -5.16 3.14 19.24
CA ARG A 46 -4.19 2.33 19.99
C ARG A 46 -4.81 1.25 20.89
N PRO A 47 -5.89 1.51 21.66
CA PRO A 47 -6.47 0.49 22.55
C PRO A 47 -7.07 -0.72 21.82
N VAL A 48 -7.44 -0.58 20.54
CA VAL A 48 -8.09 -1.66 19.76
C VAL A 48 -7.14 -2.32 18.76
N THR A 49 -6.02 -1.67 18.43
CA THR A 49 -5.10 -2.15 17.39
C THR A 49 -4.28 -3.36 17.81
N ASP A 50 -3.93 -3.50 19.08
CA ASP A 50 -3.09 -4.61 19.55
C ASP A 50 -3.80 -5.96 19.37
N VAL A 51 -5.08 -6.04 19.75
CA VAL A 51 -5.90 -7.25 19.58
C VAL A 51 -6.11 -7.57 18.09
N TYR A 52 -6.34 -6.53 17.28
CA TYR A 52 -6.49 -6.70 15.83
C TYR A 52 -5.20 -7.23 15.20
N LEU A 53 -4.05 -6.59 15.49
CA LEU A 53 -2.77 -6.94 14.91
C LEU A 53 -2.38 -8.37 15.30
N GLN A 54 -2.49 -8.72 16.59
CA GLN A 54 -2.18 -10.05 17.08
C GLN A 54 -2.96 -11.13 16.34
N ARG A 55 -4.28 -10.96 16.23
CA ARG A 55 -5.15 -11.91 15.51
C ARG A 55 -4.73 -12.08 14.06
N ARG A 56 -4.36 -11.00 13.36
CA ARG A 56 -4.01 -11.05 11.93
C ARG A 56 -2.63 -11.68 11.70
N VAL A 57 -1.68 -11.44 12.59
CA VAL A 57 -0.37 -12.08 12.56
C VAL A 57 -0.48 -13.58 12.81
N GLU A 58 -1.32 -14.00 13.77
CA GLU A 58 -1.62 -15.42 14.00
C GLU A 58 -2.24 -16.10 12.77
N MET A 59 -3.22 -15.46 12.12
CA MET A 59 -3.79 -15.96 10.87
C MET A 59 -2.75 -16.07 9.74
N ALA A 60 -1.82 -15.11 9.66
CA ALA A 60 -0.75 -15.15 8.66
C ALA A 60 0.21 -16.32 8.92
N ALA A 61 0.61 -16.53 10.18
CA ALA A 61 1.46 -17.64 10.59
C ALA A 61 0.78 -19.01 10.39
N ALA A 62 -0.54 -19.09 10.54
CA ALA A 62 -1.33 -20.29 10.26
C ALA A 62 -1.58 -20.54 8.76
N GLY A 63 -1.20 -19.62 7.87
CA GLY A 63 -1.48 -19.73 6.44
C GLY A 63 -2.95 -19.49 6.06
N GLU A 64 -3.73 -18.88 6.97
CA GLU A 64 -5.15 -18.60 6.79
C GLU A 64 -5.41 -17.20 6.20
N LEU A 65 -4.40 -16.33 6.25
CA LEU A 65 -4.51 -14.96 5.75
C LEU A 65 -4.19 -14.86 4.26
N HIS A 66 -5.10 -14.20 3.54
CA HIS A 66 -4.88 -13.70 2.19
C HIS A 66 -5.16 -12.20 2.19
N ALA A 67 -4.29 -11.42 1.55
CA ALA A 67 -4.45 -9.98 1.44
C ALA A 67 -4.30 -9.53 -0.01
N VAL A 68 -5.15 -8.61 -0.44
CA VAL A 68 -4.99 -7.86 -1.68
C VAL A 68 -4.74 -6.40 -1.30
N VAL A 69 -3.52 -5.93 -1.56
CA VAL A 69 -3.15 -4.52 -1.33
C VAL A 69 -3.31 -3.79 -2.65
N HIS A 70 -4.43 -3.08 -2.80
CA HIS A 70 -4.69 -2.27 -3.98
C HIS A 70 -3.76 -1.06 -3.98
N HIS A 71 -2.89 -1.01 -4.97
CA HIS A 71 -2.11 0.18 -5.30
C HIS A 71 -2.04 0.33 -6.82
N GLY A 72 -1.60 1.50 -7.25
CA GLY A 72 -1.38 1.79 -8.65
C GLY A 72 -0.07 2.54 -8.84
N ASP A 73 0.68 2.10 -9.82
CA ASP A 73 1.93 2.74 -10.22
C ASP A 73 1.66 3.98 -11.06
N LEU A 74 2.53 4.97 -10.91
CA LEU A 74 2.46 6.23 -11.61
C LEU A 74 3.78 6.48 -12.36
N LEU A 75 3.72 6.48 -13.69
CA LEU A 75 4.82 6.98 -14.52
C LEU A 75 4.51 8.41 -14.94
N VAL A 76 5.42 9.33 -14.64
CA VAL A 76 5.33 10.74 -15.04
C VAL A 76 6.50 11.06 -15.95
N LEU A 77 6.20 11.40 -17.20
CA LEU A 77 7.18 11.84 -18.18
C LEU A 77 7.08 13.36 -18.33
N PRO A 78 8.21 14.09 -18.34
CA PRO A 78 8.19 15.53 -18.57
C PRO A 78 7.61 15.85 -19.95
N PRO A 79 7.13 17.09 -20.18
CA PRO A 79 6.79 17.53 -21.53
C PRO A 79 8.00 17.33 -22.45
N SER A 80 7.81 16.75 -23.63
CA SER A 80 8.87 16.69 -24.63
C SER A 80 9.22 18.11 -25.07
N LEU A 81 10.51 18.42 -25.26
CA LEU A 81 10.96 19.72 -25.76
C LEU A 81 10.34 20.05 -27.14
N GLU A 82 10.03 19.05 -27.95
CA GLU A 82 9.32 19.20 -29.24
C GLU A 82 7.85 19.57 -29.11
N ALA A 83 7.20 19.31 -27.97
CA ALA A 83 5.81 19.73 -27.71
C ALA A 83 5.71 21.11 -27.05
N ALA A 84 6.87 21.68 -26.66
CA ALA A 84 6.97 23.00 -26.04
C ALA A 84 7.37 24.11 -27.02
N ALA A 85 7.66 23.75 -28.28
CA ALA A 85 7.91 24.66 -29.41
C ALA A 85 6.63 24.82 -30.24
#